data_AF-A0A367ZLT2-F1
#
_entry.id   AF-A0A367ZLT2-F1
#
_cell.length_a   1.000
_cell.length_b   1.000
_cell.length_c   1.000
_cell.angle_alpha   90.00
_cell.angle_beta   90.00
_cell.angle_gamma   90.00
#
_symmetry.space_group_name_H-M   'P 1'
#
loop_
_entity.id
_entity.type
_entity.pdbx_description
1 polymer ?
#
loop_
_entity_poly.entity_id
_entity_poly.type
_entity_poly.pdbx_seq_one_letter_code
_entity_poly.pdbx_strand_id
1 'polypeptide(L)'
;MAIITVTPQLLEDIRQALKLPSFSRPYAVLLDSGDLGTVFTYIPLLAGEYEKLPPELKKAAYCLDKGRYGLIGYLPKTFETPRDGNVAAVSVTYNEFGSIIDLSYTLDTAPETVYHVEHPLRREKLLQYAKKKKLPLRSAVRSSK
;
A
#
# COMPACT_ATOMS: atom_id res chain seq x y z
N MET A 1 -12.32 -1.75 -0.87
CA MET A 1 -12.14 -1.95 -2.33
C MET A 1 -11.05 -2.99 -2.54
N ALA A 2 -11.30 -4.04 -3.31
CA ALA A 2 -10.26 -5.00 -3.67
C ALA A 2 -9.21 -4.31 -4.56
N ILE A 3 -7.93 -4.65 -4.38
CA ILE A 3 -6.86 -4.13 -5.24
C ILE A 3 -6.92 -4.90 -6.56
N ILE A 4 -7.07 -4.21 -7.68
CA ILE A 4 -7.10 -4.79 -9.03
C ILE A 4 -5.77 -4.49 -9.70
N THR A 5 -5.00 -5.53 -10.01
CA THR A 5 -3.81 -5.41 -10.86
C THR A 5 -4.27 -5.28 -12.31
N VAL A 6 -3.83 -4.23 -13.01
CA VAL A 6 -4.18 -4.03 -14.41
C VAL A 6 -3.29 -4.90 -15.31
N THR A 7 -3.91 -5.58 -16.27
CA THR A 7 -3.20 -6.35 -17.29
C THR A 7 -2.63 -5.41 -18.36
N PRO A 8 -1.66 -5.87 -19.18
CA PRO A 8 -1.15 -5.07 -20.31
C PRO A 8 -2.26 -4.60 -21.27
N GLN A 9 -3.27 -5.44 -21.52
CA GLN A 9 -4.42 -5.08 -22.36
C GLN A 9 -5.25 -3.96 -21.71
N LEU A 10 -5.53 -4.06 -20.41
CA LEU A 10 -6.30 -3.04 -19.70
C LEU A 10 -5.54 -1.70 -19.61
N LEU A 11 -4.22 -1.74 -19.50
CA LEU A 11 -3.38 -0.55 -19.63
C LEU A 11 -3.54 0.08 -21.02
N GLU A 12 -3.51 -0.71 -22.08
CA GLU A 12 -3.70 -0.22 -23.44
C GLU A 12 -5.10 0.38 -23.66
N ASP A 13 -6.15 -0.26 -23.15
CA ASP A 13 -7.53 0.25 -23.23
C ASP A 13 -7.66 1.61 -22.51
N ILE A 14 -7.03 1.75 -21.34
CA ILE A 14 -7.01 3.01 -20.58
C ILE A 14 -6.18 4.07 -21.31
N ARG A 15 -5.04 3.70 -21.91
CA ARG A 15 -4.22 4.61 -22.74
C ARG A 15 -5.03 5.20 -23.88
N GLN A 16 -5.77 4.34 -24.60
CA GLN A 16 -6.61 4.73 -25.72
C GLN A 16 -7.79 5.61 -25.26
N ALA A 17 -8.47 5.24 -24.17
CA ALA A 17 -9.56 6.02 -23.60
C ALA A 17 -9.11 7.45 -23.20
N LEU A 18 -7.91 7.58 -22.65
CA LEU A 18 -7.32 8.86 -22.29
C LEU A 18 -6.65 9.60 -23.48
N LYS A 19 -6.61 8.97 -24.65
CA LYS A 19 -5.93 9.47 -25.86
C LYS A 19 -4.47 9.83 -25.60
N LEU A 20 -3.79 9.04 -24.78
CA LEU A 20 -2.38 9.27 -24.43
C LEU A 20 -1.45 8.64 -25.47
N PRO A 21 -0.39 9.33 -25.91
CA PRO A 21 0.57 8.76 -26.85
C PRO A 21 1.34 7.58 -26.24
N SER A 22 1.65 7.65 -24.94
CA SER A 22 2.20 6.56 -24.14
C SER A 22 2.01 6.85 -22.65
N PHE A 23 2.18 5.83 -21.80
CA PHE A 23 2.40 6.02 -20.36
C PHE A 23 3.89 6.24 -20.08
N SER A 24 4.47 7.31 -20.61
CA SER A 24 5.87 7.72 -20.34
C SER A 24 6.02 8.49 -19.01
N ARG A 25 5.20 8.13 -18.02
CA ARG A 25 5.23 8.73 -16.68
C ARG A 25 6.03 7.82 -15.77
N PRO A 26 6.73 8.34 -14.75
CA PRO A 26 7.51 7.51 -13.85
C PRO A 26 6.63 6.39 -13.29
N TYR A 27 6.95 5.17 -13.72
CA TYR A 27 6.53 3.95 -13.07
C TYR A 27 7.33 3.87 -11.77
N ALA A 28 6.67 3.47 -10.68
CA ALA A 28 7.29 3.15 -9.40
C ALA A 28 7.59 4.37 -8.53
N VAL A 29 6.63 4.69 -7.67
CA VAL A 29 7.01 4.93 -6.29
C VAL A 29 7.02 3.57 -5.62
N LEU A 30 8.22 3.08 -5.26
CA LEU A 30 8.37 2.08 -4.22
C LEU A 30 7.77 2.73 -2.96
N LEU A 31 6.62 2.26 -2.50
CA LEU A 31 5.91 2.94 -1.41
C LEU A 31 6.67 2.91 -0.07
N ASP A 32 7.78 2.19 0.01
CA ASP A 32 8.71 2.26 1.15
C ASP A 32 10.05 1.58 0.80
N SER A 33 11.18 2.14 1.24
CA SER A 33 12.51 1.49 1.14
C SER A 33 12.73 0.43 2.24
N GLY A 34 11.84 0.37 3.24
CA GLY A 34 11.82 -0.65 4.29
C GLY A 34 10.79 -1.74 4.00
N ASP A 35 11.27 -2.94 3.69
CA ASP A 35 10.45 -4.04 3.20
C ASP A 35 9.65 -4.72 4.34
N LEU A 36 8.32 -4.50 4.41
CA LEU A 36 7.33 -5.59 4.40
C LEU A 36 5.94 -5.09 4.00
N GLY A 37 5.53 -5.53 2.82
CA GLY A 37 4.18 -5.46 2.32
C GLY A 37 4.21 -5.32 0.81
N THR A 38 3.03 -5.37 0.21
CA THR A 38 2.86 -5.35 -1.24
C THR A 38 3.37 -4.05 -1.87
N VAL A 39 4.52 -4.09 -2.53
CA VAL A 39 5.12 -3.02 -3.34
C VAL A 39 4.42 -2.95 -4.70
N PHE A 40 3.32 -2.21 -4.83
CA PHE A 40 2.75 -2.04 -6.17
C PHE A 40 3.47 -0.94 -6.94
N THR A 41 3.95 -1.29 -8.12
CA THR A 41 4.21 -0.28 -9.15
C THR A 41 2.85 0.23 -9.61
N TYR A 42 2.61 1.52 -9.44
CA TYR A 42 1.41 2.16 -9.97
C TYR A 42 1.75 3.25 -10.97
N ILE A 43 0.81 3.51 -11.88
CA ILE A 43 0.82 4.64 -12.80
C ILE A 43 -0.17 5.67 -12.27
N PRO A 44 0.27 6.89 -11.91
CA PRO A 44 -0.66 7.93 -11.44
C PRO A 44 -1.56 8.43 -12.57
N LEU A 45 -2.85 8.59 -12.27
CA LEU A 45 -3.78 9.36 -13.08
C LEU A 45 -3.70 10.83 -12.65
N LEU A 46 -3.40 11.71 -13.60
CA LEU A 46 -3.35 13.16 -13.38
C LEU A 46 -4.75 13.74 -13.20
N ALA A 47 -4.82 14.99 -12.73
CA ALA A 47 -6.07 15.68 -12.46
C ALA A 47 -7.03 15.63 -13.68
N GLY A 48 -8.25 15.16 -13.44
CA GLY A 48 -9.29 15.06 -14.47
C GLY A 48 -9.14 13.89 -15.45
N GLU A 49 -8.07 13.08 -15.39
CA GLU A 49 -7.96 11.87 -16.22
C GLU A 49 -8.90 10.78 -15.76
N TYR A 50 -9.01 10.58 -14.45
CA TYR A 50 -9.99 9.65 -13.89
C TYR A 50 -11.39 9.94 -14.42
N GLU A 51 -11.82 11.21 -14.45
CA GLU A 51 -13.17 11.57 -14.89
C GLU A 51 -13.45 11.30 -16.37
N LYS A 52 -12.40 11.31 -17.20
CA LYS A 52 -12.49 11.01 -18.64
C LYS A 52 -12.60 9.51 -18.92
N LEU A 53 -12.33 8.65 -17.94
CA LEU A 53 -12.45 7.21 -18.12
C LEU A 53 -13.91 6.77 -18.22
N PRO A 54 -14.22 5.85 -19.14
CA PRO A 54 -15.49 5.13 -19.13
C PRO A 54 -15.76 4.46 -17.78
N PRO A 55 -17.04 4.31 -17.36
CA PRO A 55 -17.41 3.71 -16.08
C PRO A 55 -16.78 2.33 -15.83
N GLU A 56 -16.63 1.52 -16.88
CA GLU A 56 -16.00 0.19 -16.79
C GLU A 56 -14.50 0.27 -16.49
N LEU A 57 -13.80 1.27 -17.02
CA LEU A 57 -12.37 1.47 -16.77
C LEU A 57 -12.09 2.21 -15.45
N LYS A 58 -13.02 3.06 -14.98
CA LYS A 58 -12.94 3.69 -13.66
C LYS A 58 -12.84 2.67 -12.52
N LYS A 59 -13.46 1.49 -12.68
CA LYS A 59 -13.40 0.39 -11.70
C LYS A 59 -11.98 -0.15 -11.49
N ALA A 60 -11.11 -0.02 -12.49
CA ALA A 60 -9.71 -0.46 -12.43
C ALA A 60 -8.78 0.56 -11.75
N ALA A 61 -9.22 1.79 -11.55
CA ALA A 61 -8.44 2.82 -10.90
C ALA A 61 -8.54 2.70 -9.37
N TYR A 62 -7.38 2.72 -8.71
CA TYR A 62 -7.27 2.69 -7.26
C TYR A 62 -7.28 4.11 -6.70
N CYS A 63 -8.11 4.38 -5.70
CA CYS A 63 -8.09 5.65 -4.97
C CYS A 63 -6.90 5.66 -4.00
N LEU A 64 -5.90 6.49 -4.29
CA LEU A 64 -4.69 6.67 -3.47
C LEU A 64 -4.96 7.63 -2.30
N ASP A 65 -5.76 8.68 -2.55
CA ASP A 65 -6.24 9.68 -1.58
C ASP A 65 -7.40 10.47 -2.21
N LYS A 66 -8.02 11.40 -1.49
CA LYS A 66 -9.10 12.29 -2.01
C LYS A 66 -8.70 12.92 -3.34
N GLY A 67 -9.38 12.49 -4.41
CA GLY A 67 -9.17 12.99 -5.78
C GLY A 67 -7.88 12.51 -6.47
N ARG A 68 -7.12 11.59 -5.86
CA ARG A 68 -5.88 11.02 -6.42
C ARG A 68 -6.08 9.55 -6.75
N TYR A 69 -5.84 9.18 -8.01
CA TYR A 69 -6.08 7.83 -8.50
C TYR A 69 -4.83 7.25 -9.17
N GLY A 70 -4.68 5.93 -9.16
CA GLY A 70 -3.59 5.23 -9.83
C GLY A 70 -3.97 3.84 -10.35
N LEU A 71 -3.28 3.40 -11.39
CA LEU A 71 -3.44 2.06 -11.99
C LEU A 71 -2.37 1.14 -11.42
N ILE A 72 -2.75 0.02 -10.82
CA ILE A 72 -1.81 -0.90 -10.18
C ILE A 72 -1.23 -1.87 -11.21
N GLY A 73 -0.01 -1.63 -11.70
CA GLY A 73 0.61 -2.44 -12.76
C GLY A 73 1.29 -3.73 -12.28
N TYR A 74 1.61 -3.82 -10.99
CA TYR A 74 2.25 -5.01 -10.41
C TYR A 74 1.89 -5.16 -8.93
N LEU A 75 1.80 -6.41 -8.45
CA LEU A 75 1.46 -6.73 -7.07
C LEU A 75 2.41 -7.83 -6.54
N PRO A 76 3.45 -7.51 -5.77
CA PRO A 76 4.29 -8.50 -5.13
C PRO A 76 3.69 -8.97 -3.80
N LYS A 77 4.15 -10.15 -3.39
CA LYS A 77 3.61 -11.01 -2.35
C LYS A 77 3.23 -10.35 -1.01
N THR A 78 2.30 -11.00 -0.32
CA THR A 78 1.68 -10.63 0.95
C THR A 78 2.63 -10.82 2.15
N PHE A 79 2.24 -10.33 3.34
CA PHE A 79 2.94 -10.58 4.62
C PHE A 79 3.08 -12.07 4.99
N GLU A 80 2.46 -12.98 4.24
CA GLU A 80 2.57 -14.44 4.43
C GLU A 80 3.73 -15.06 3.64
N THR A 81 4.39 -14.30 2.76
CA THR A 81 5.60 -14.74 2.06
C THR A 81 6.66 -13.63 1.96
N PRO A 82 7.14 -13.07 3.08
CA PRO A 82 8.28 -12.18 3.03
C PRO A 82 9.52 -12.95 2.56
N ARG A 83 10.41 -12.26 1.84
CA ARG A 83 11.62 -12.89 1.28
C ARG A 83 12.50 -13.54 2.35
N ASP A 84 12.48 -12.97 3.56
CA ASP A 84 13.46 -13.28 4.60
C ASP A 84 12.85 -13.80 5.92
N GLY A 85 11.55 -14.05 6.07
CA GLY A 85 10.98 -14.55 7.34
C GLY A 85 9.49 -14.22 7.54
N ASN A 86 8.85 -14.64 8.62
CA ASN A 86 7.48 -14.23 8.96
C ASN A 86 7.45 -13.10 9.99
N VAL A 87 6.39 -12.29 9.98
CA VAL A 87 6.19 -11.27 11.02
C VAL A 87 6.05 -11.95 12.39
N ALA A 88 6.92 -11.57 13.32
CA ALA A 88 7.00 -12.13 14.66
C ALA A 88 6.31 -11.25 15.70
N ALA A 89 6.47 -9.92 15.64
CA ALA A 89 5.86 -9.00 16.60
C ALA A 89 5.40 -7.66 15.99
N VAL A 90 4.26 -7.21 16.51
CA VAL A 90 3.51 -5.96 16.38
C VAL A 90 3.92 -4.80 17.30
N SER A 91 4.32 -3.60 16.87
CA SER A 91 4.37 -2.42 17.76
C SER A 91 3.60 -1.24 17.17
N VAL A 92 2.66 -0.67 17.92
CA VAL A 92 1.85 0.48 17.49
C VAL A 92 1.93 1.62 18.51
N THR A 93 2.14 2.84 18.03
CA THR A 93 2.08 4.04 18.85
C THR A 93 0.93 4.91 18.38
N TYR A 94 0.05 5.25 19.31
CA TYR A 94 -1.05 6.19 19.11
C TYR A 94 -0.69 7.57 19.65
N ASN A 95 -1.24 8.63 19.07
CA ASN A 95 -1.34 9.91 19.76
C ASN A 95 -2.50 9.88 20.79
N GLU A 96 -2.63 10.96 21.55
CA GLU A 96 -3.68 11.14 22.56
C GLU A 96 -5.11 11.09 21.99
N PHE A 97 -5.26 11.36 20.69
CA PHE A 97 -6.53 11.32 19.96
C PHE A 97 -6.84 9.94 19.36
N GLY A 98 -6.04 8.92 19.67
CA GLY A 98 -6.23 7.55 19.16
C GLY A 98 -5.82 7.35 17.71
N SER A 99 -5.15 8.32 17.07
CA SER A 99 -4.59 8.17 15.73
C SER A 99 -3.22 7.51 15.78
N ILE A 100 -2.94 6.57 14.87
CA ILE A 100 -1.64 5.91 14.79
C ILE A 100 -0.59 6.91 14.29
N ILE A 101 0.45 7.15 15.08
CA ILE A 101 1.58 8.00 14.70
C ILE A 101 2.81 7.21 14.28
N ASP A 102 2.99 6.00 14.83
CA ASP A 102 4.05 5.08 14.43
C ASP A 102 3.53 3.64 14.48
N LEU A 103 3.97 2.82 13.54
CA LEU A 103 3.68 1.40 13.52
C LEU A 103 4.91 0.67 12.98
N SER A 104 5.35 -0.35 13.68
CA SER A 104 6.53 -1.13 13.33
C SER A 104 6.34 -2.61 13.65
N TYR A 105 7.20 -3.45 13.10
CA TYR A 105 7.20 -4.89 13.36
C TYR A 105 8.61 -5.47 13.29
N THR A 106 8.74 -6.73 13.72
CA THR A 106 9.97 -7.53 13.60
C THR A 106 9.70 -8.85 12.86
N LEU A 107 10.76 -9.46 12.34
CA LEU A 107 10.73 -10.78 11.70
C LEU A 107 11.24 -11.87 12.63
N ASP A 108 10.83 -13.12 12.39
CA ASP A 108 11.35 -14.31 13.09
C ASP A 108 12.84 -14.56 12.82
N THR A 109 13.32 -14.24 11.63
CA THR A 109 14.72 -14.35 11.21
C THR A 109 15.61 -13.17 11.60
N ALA A 110 15.00 -12.02 11.91
CA ALA A 110 15.69 -10.79 12.29
C ALA A 110 14.95 -10.09 13.45
N PRO A 111 14.93 -10.70 14.65
CA PRO A 111 14.13 -10.21 15.77
C PRO A 111 14.61 -8.88 16.35
N GLU A 112 15.88 -8.51 16.11
CA GLU A 112 16.46 -7.23 16.55
C GLU A 112 16.28 -6.10 15.53
N THR A 113 15.90 -6.42 14.29
CA THR A 113 15.66 -5.42 13.25
C THR A 113 14.22 -4.94 13.34
N VAL A 114 14.05 -3.65 13.58
CA VAL A 114 12.74 -2.99 13.60
C VAL A 114 12.48 -2.39 12.22
N TYR A 115 11.32 -2.72 11.68
CA TYR A 115 10.86 -2.20 10.40
C TYR A 115 9.63 -1.32 10.62
N HIS A 116 9.67 -0.09 10.11
CA HIS A 116 8.58 0.87 10.23
C HIS A 116 7.60 0.75 9.06
N VAL A 117 6.34 1.12 9.31
CA VAL A 117 5.25 1.12 8.34
C VAL A 117 4.71 2.54 8.19
N GLU A 118 5.17 3.22 7.15
CA GLU A 118 4.77 4.61 6.90
C GLU A 118 3.36 4.70 6.30
N HIS A 119 3.01 3.76 5.40
CA HIS A 119 1.79 3.85 4.61
C HIS A 119 0.51 3.49 5.41
N PRO A 120 -0.52 4.37 5.50
CA PRO A 120 -1.74 4.14 6.30
C PRO A 120 -2.49 2.84 6.00
N LEU A 121 -2.67 2.49 4.72
CA LEU A 121 -3.32 1.22 4.35
C LEU A 121 -2.56 -0.03 4.80
N ARG A 122 -1.22 0.05 4.93
CA ARG A 122 -0.43 -1.06 5.47
C ARG A 122 -0.56 -1.16 6.98
N ARG A 123 -0.78 -0.03 7.65
CA ARG A 123 -1.03 -0.02 9.10
C ARG A 123 -2.25 -0.85 9.44
N GLU A 124 -3.35 -0.62 8.73
CA GLU A 124 -4.57 -1.40 8.92
C GLU A 124 -4.37 -2.89 8.60
N LYS A 125 -3.71 -3.22 7.49
CA LYS A 125 -3.45 -4.61 7.09
C LYS A 125 -2.56 -5.35 8.08
N LEU A 126 -1.51 -4.71 8.58
CA LEU A 126 -0.60 -5.30 9.56
C LEU A 126 -1.31 -5.55 10.89
N LEU A 127 -2.14 -4.61 11.35
CA LEU A 127 -2.93 -4.79 12.56
C LEU A 127 -3.98 -5.91 12.41
N GLN A 128 -4.64 -5.99 11.25
CA GLN A 128 -5.55 -7.10 10.93
C GLN A 128 -4.82 -8.44 10.88
N TYR A 129 -3.63 -8.47 10.28
CA TYR A 129 -2.78 -9.66 10.20
C TYR A 129 -2.34 -10.11 11.60
N ALA A 130 -1.81 -9.20 12.42
CA ALA A 130 -1.41 -9.46 13.79
C ALA A 130 -2.58 -10.01 14.63
N LYS A 131 -3.77 -9.41 14.49
CA LYS A 131 -5.00 -9.91 15.13
C LYS A 131 -5.38 -11.31 14.67
N LYS A 132 -5.34 -11.57 13.35
CA LYS A 132 -5.68 -12.88 12.76
C LYS A 132 -4.72 -13.98 13.19
N LYS A 133 -3.42 -13.68 13.23
CA LYS A 133 -2.34 -14.61 13.58
C LYS A 133 -2.03 -14.66 15.07
N LYS A 134 -2.73 -13.85 15.89
CA LYS A 134 -2.51 -13.71 17.34
C LYS A 134 -1.06 -13.37 17.68
N LEU A 135 -0.44 -12.49 16.87
CA LEU A 135 0.93 -12.05 17.11
C LEU A 135 1.00 -11.15 18.34
N PRO A 136 2.13 -11.14 19.06
CA PRO A 136 2.42 -10.16 20.09
C PRO A 136 2.20 -8.74 19.54
N LEU A 137 1.31 -7.97 20.16
CA LEU A 137 1.04 -6.57 19.80
C LEU A 137 1.33 -5.68 21.01
N ARG A 138 2.37 -4.87 20.92
CA ARG A 138 2.67 -3.81 21.88
C ARG A 138 1.98 -2.53 21.44
N SER A 139 1.31 -1.86 22.36
CA SER A 139 0.69 -0.57 22.11
C SER A 139 1.22 0.48 23.09
N ALA A 140 1.48 1.67 22.59
CA ALA A 140 1.90 2.81 23.37
C ALA A 140 1.08 4.05 22.99
N VAL A 141 0.98 5.01 23.91
CA VAL A 141 0.39 6.32 23.66
C VAL A 141 1.48 7.38 23.88
N ARG A 142 1.71 8.23 22.88
CA ARG A 142 2.66 9.35 22.98
C ARG A 142 1.88 10.65 23.17
N SER A 143 2.16 11.30 24.30
CA SER A 143 1.65 12.63 24.64
C SER A 143 2.50 13.70 23.98
N SER A 144 1.85 14.71 23.40
CA SER A 144 2.52 15.92 22.89
C SER A 144 2.73 16.89 24.05
N LYS A 145 3.84 16.72 24.79
CA LYS A 145 4.40 17.78 25.64
C LYS A 145 5.46 18.56 24.88
#